data_AF-I2Q9Z5-F1
#
_entry.id   AF-I2Q9Z5-F1
#
_cell.length_a   1.000
_cell.length_b   1.000
_cell.length_c   1.000
_cell.angle_alpha   90.00
_cell.angle_beta   90.00
_cell.angle_gamma   90.00
#
_symmetry.space_group_name_H-M   'P 1'
#
loop_
_entity.id
_entity.type
_entity.pdbx_description
1 polymer ?
#
loop_
_entity_poly.entity_id
_entity_poly.type
_entity_poly.pdbx_seq_one_letter_code
_entity_poly.pdbx_strand_id
1 'polypeptide(L)'
;MSTIYLPRRTFLLGSLAGLLLPGKVVAQPYPSNLIRIVVPTGAGTPPDIISRMVADGLAANEGWRLVVEDRPGALQTIAMNDVAGRPADGYTLLTMSLPMTVTPSLLPKAEVRPDVDFDPVIKISKSYTVLVTTPSLPVGSLSDLVALLKSKPGKLNFSSAGFGTPSHLIGEMFALQAGVHATHVPYQQFSQAITDLISGNVQYMFVTTLPVIDLIATGKLRALAVTAPTRIAALGDVPTVIEAGLPDLVTADWIGFAAKRGTAAEIKSQLNKAINKVLVEPKIHASLDKIGAVAVGGTAAEFGEGIQTDIAHWAKVVKDADIKLP
;
A
#
# COMPACT_ATOMS: atom_id res chain seq x y z
N MET A 1 43.12 54.23 66.13
CA MET A 1 43.47 53.04 65.32
C MET A 1 42.29 52.75 64.41
N SER A 2 42.56 52.67 63.11
CA SER A 2 41.68 53.01 62.00
C SER A 2 40.52 52.04 61.76
N THR A 3 39.30 52.59 61.69
CA THR A 3 38.09 51.87 61.28
C THR A 3 37.96 51.92 59.76
N ILE A 4 38.13 50.77 59.10
CA ILE A 4 37.97 50.63 57.65
C ILE A 4 36.46 50.46 57.35
N TYR A 5 35.85 51.47 56.72
CA TYR A 5 34.50 51.37 56.17
C TYR A 5 34.58 50.79 54.74
N LEU A 6 34.22 49.51 54.60
CA LEU A 6 33.99 48.91 53.28
C LEU A 6 32.59 49.29 52.76
N PRO A 7 32.48 49.86 51.54
CA PRO A 7 31.20 50.25 50.99
C PRO A 7 30.37 49.02 50.60
N ARG A 8 29.20 48.86 51.25
CA ARG A 8 28.21 47.79 51.04
C ARG A 8 27.53 47.77 49.65
N ARG A 9 27.98 48.57 48.68
CA ARG A 9 27.31 48.76 47.38
C ARG A 9 27.94 48.03 46.20
N THR A 10 29.03 47.30 46.38
CA THR A 10 29.79 46.71 45.26
C THR A 10 29.64 45.19 45.11
N PHE A 11 28.76 44.54 45.89
CA PHE A 11 28.62 43.08 45.89
C PHE A 11 27.36 42.52 45.19
N LEU A 12 26.67 43.33 44.37
CA LEU A 12 25.47 42.90 43.63
C LEU A 12 25.60 42.89 42.11
N LEU A 13 26.81 43.11 41.57
CA LEU A 13 27.09 43.10 40.12
C LEU A 13 27.95 41.91 39.66
N GLY A 14 28.30 40.99 40.56
CA GLY A 14 29.24 39.89 40.29
C GLY A 14 28.65 38.50 40.05
N SER A 15 27.32 38.36 39.87
CA SER A 15 26.67 37.04 39.84
C SER A 15 25.79 36.75 38.62
N LEU A 16 25.86 37.58 37.57
CA LEU A 16 25.03 37.41 36.36
C LEU A 16 25.85 37.19 35.06
N ALA A 17 27.11 36.77 35.17
CA ALA A 17 27.99 36.54 34.01
C ALA A 17 28.37 35.07 33.77
N GLY A 18 27.76 34.12 34.51
CA GLY A 18 28.16 32.70 34.50
C GLY A 18 27.31 31.74 33.66
N LEU A 19 26.24 32.18 32.98
CA LEU A 19 25.26 31.28 32.36
C LEU A 19 25.11 31.37 30.83
N LEU A 20 26.13 31.87 30.13
CA LEU A 20 26.19 31.85 28.65
C LEU A 20 27.27 30.89 28.13
N LEU A 21 27.40 29.70 28.72
CA LEU A 21 28.06 28.61 28.03
C LEU A 21 27.10 28.13 26.93
N PRO A 22 27.46 28.19 25.64
CA PRO A 22 26.67 27.58 24.59
C PRO A 22 26.67 26.07 24.84
N GLY A 23 25.60 25.59 25.47
CA GLY A 23 25.35 24.16 25.57
C GLY A 23 25.32 23.61 24.16
N LYS A 24 26.28 22.74 23.82
CA LYS A 24 26.19 21.94 22.60
C LYS A 24 24.93 21.11 22.73
N VAL A 25 23.84 21.54 22.09
CA VAL A 25 22.66 20.71 21.90
C VAL A 25 23.12 19.56 20.98
N VAL A 26 23.48 18.44 21.60
CA VAL A 26 23.74 17.21 20.86
C VAL A 26 22.38 16.75 20.36
N ALA A 27 22.13 16.92 19.07
CA ALA A 27 20.95 16.33 18.44
C ALA A 27 20.95 14.84 18.77
N GLN A 28 19.88 14.35 19.40
CA GLN A 28 19.77 12.94 19.70
C GLN A 28 19.76 12.17 18.37
N PRO A 29 20.49 11.04 18.28
CA PRO A 29 20.49 10.24 17.07
C PRO A 29 19.06 9.75 16.79
N TYR A 30 18.60 9.93 15.57
CA TYR A 30 17.33 9.34 15.13
C TYR A 30 17.53 7.84 14.90
N PRO A 31 16.56 6.98 15.28
CA PRO A 31 15.45 7.26 16.19
C PRO A 31 15.87 7.11 17.67
N SER A 32 15.46 8.05 18.52
CA SER A 32 15.61 7.96 19.98
C SER A 32 14.32 7.57 20.71
N ASN A 33 13.20 7.47 19.98
CA ASN A 33 11.88 7.10 20.49
C ASN A 33 11.26 5.95 19.67
N LEU A 34 10.11 5.45 20.14
CA LEU A 34 9.29 4.47 19.45
C LEU A 34 8.79 5.03 18.10
N ILE A 35 9.05 4.31 17.00
CA ILE A 35 8.45 4.59 15.69
C ILE A 35 7.10 3.88 15.62
N ARG A 36 6.06 4.62 15.21
CA ARG A 36 4.72 4.12 14.99
C ARG A 36 4.48 3.92 13.49
N ILE A 37 4.04 2.75 13.08
CA ILE A 37 3.63 2.45 11.70
C ILE A 37 2.12 2.26 11.70
N VAL A 38 1.42 3.12 10.95
CA VAL A 38 -0.04 3.10 10.83
C VAL A 38 -0.43 2.35 9.57
N VAL A 39 -1.17 1.26 9.72
CA VAL A 39 -1.63 0.40 8.65
C VAL A 39 -3.09 0.72 8.32
N PRO A 40 -3.46 0.93 7.04
CA PRO A 40 -4.79 1.39 6.65
C PRO A 40 -5.83 0.25 6.50
N THR A 41 -5.46 -0.97 6.86
CA THR A 41 -6.27 -2.18 6.71
C THR A 41 -6.36 -2.93 8.04
N GLY A 42 -7.15 -4.01 8.10
CA GLY A 42 -7.24 -4.85 9.30
C GLY A 42 -6.05 -5.80 9.46
N ALA A 43 -5.86 -6.29 10.68
CA ALA A 43 -4.82 -7.27 11.01
C ALA A 43 -4.91 -8.54 10.13
N GLY A 44 -3.76 -9.12 9.77
CA GLY A 44 -3.66 -10.31 8.93
C GLY A 44 -3.84 -10.07 7.43
N THR A 45 -4.05 -8.82 7.01
CA THR A 45 -4.04 -8.45 5.58
C THR A 45 -2.60 -8.24 5.09
N PRO A 46 -2.34 -8.28 3.76
CA PRO A 46 -0.98 -8.08 3.24
C PRO A 46 -0.29 -6.79 3.72
N PRO A 47 -0.93 -5.60 3.76
CA PRO A 47 -0.29 -4.40 4.31
C PRO A 47 0.13 -4.54 5.78
N ASP A 48 -0.67 -5.21 6.61
CA ASP A 48 -0.36 -5.47 8.03
C ASP A 48 0.83 -6.43 8.17
N ILE A 49 0.75 -7.59 7.52
CA ILE A 49 1.80 -8.62 7.55
C ILE A 49 3.14 -8.04 7.09
N ILE A 50 3.14 -7.30 5.97
CA ILE A 50 4.35 -6.70 5.41
C ILE A 50 4.91 -5.61 6.33
N SER A 51 4.03 -4.80 6.94
CA SER A 51 4.47 -3.74 7.86
C SER A 51 5.13 -4.31 9.11
N ARG A 52 4.54 -5.36 9.70
CA ARG A 52 5.12 -6.07 10.86
C ARG A 52 6.43 -6.76 10.51
N MET A 53 6.49 -7.43 9.37
CA MET A 53 7.71 -8.06 8.86
C MET A 53 8.87 -7.06 8.71
N VAL A 54 8.60 -5.87 8.14
CA VAL A 54 9.63 -4.81 8.04
C VAL A 54 9.99 -4.24 9.41
N ALA A 55 9.01 -4.05 10.30
CA ALA A 55 9.25 -3.58 11.67
C ALA A 55 10.17 -4.54 12.45
N ASP A 56 9.91 -5.84 12.38
CA ASP A 56 10.73 -6.87 13.02
C ASP A 56 12.17 -6.89 12.44
N GLY A 57 12.31 -6.72 11.13
CA GLY A 57 13.60 -6.60 10.47
C GLY A 57 14.39 -5.36 10.93
N LEU A 58 13.74 -4.21 11.03
CA LEU A 58 14.36 -2.97 11.53
C LEU A 58 14.77 -3.09 13.01
N ALA A 59 13.93 -3.74 13.83
CA ALA A 59 14.26 -4.00 15.22
C ALA A 59 15.49 -4.90 15.36
N ALA A 60 15.58 -5.95 14.54
CA ALA A 60 16.71 -6.88 14.55
C ALA A 60 18.02 -6.25 14.04
N ASN A 61 17.96 -5.45 12.97
CA ASN A 61 19.15 -4.92 12.30
C ASN A 61 19.67 -3.63 12.90
N GLU A 62 18.77 -2.74 13.31
CA GLU A 62 19.11 -1.38 13.71
C GLU A 62 18.83 -1.13 15.21
N GLY A 63 18.24 -2.10 15.92
CA GLY A 63 17.86 -1.96 17.34
C GLY A 63 16.71 -0.99 17.56
N TRP A 64 16.00 -0.62 16.50
CA TRP A 64 14.91 0.35 16.56
C TRP A 64 13.69 -0.23 17.27
N ARG A 65 12.96 0.63 17.97
CA ARG A 65 11.70 0.27 18.62
C ARG A 65 10.57 0.67 17.69
N LEU A 66 9.76 -0.30 17.25
CA LEU A 66 8.64 -0.05 16.35
C LEU A 66 7.34 -0.65 16.90
N VAL A 67 6.20 -0.01 16.63
CA VAL A 67 4.86 -0.54 16.87
C VAL A 67 4.02 -0.39 15.60
N VAL A 68 3.24 -1.42 15.29
CA VAL A 68 2.32 -1.44 14.14
C VAL A 68 0.88 -1.37 14.64
N GLU A 69 0.13 -0.38 14.15
CA GLU A 69 -1.27 -0.12 14.53
C GLU A 69 -2.18 -0.10 13.31
N ASP A 70 -3.24 -0.90 13.35
CA ASP A 70 -4.26 -0.96 12.31
C ASP A 70 -5.33 0.13 12.49
N ARG A 71 -5.59 0.89 11.42
CA ARG A 71 -6.58 1.97 11.33
C ARG A 71 -7.41 1.86 10.04
N PRO A 72 -8.23 0.78 9.88
CA PRO A 72 -9.02 0.56 8.67
C PRO A 72 -10.21 1.52 8.52
N GLY A 73 -10.65 1.68 7.27
CA GLY A 73 -11.94 2.29 6.93
C GLY A 73 -11.85 3.54 6.05
N ALA A 74 -13.01 3.96 5.53
CA ALA A 74 -13.21 5.16 4.71
C ALA A 74 -12.20 5.32 3.54
N LEU A 75 -12.04 4.28 2.71
CA LEU A 75 -11.02 4.23 1.65
C LEU A 75 -9.63 4.65 2.15
N GLN A 76 -9.25 4.16 3.33
CA GLN A 76 -7.95 4.40 3.97
C GLN A 76 -7.73 5.84 4.47
N THR A 77 -8.71 6.73 4.34
CA THR A 77 -8.60 8.13 4.81
C THR A 77 -8.51 8.25 6.32
N ILE A 78 -8.99 7.28 7.11
CA ILE A 78 -8.82 7.28 8.58
C ILE A 78 -7.34 7.21 8.96
N ALA A 79 -6.59 6.27 8.37
CA ALA A 79 -5.16 6.15 8.59
C ALA A 79 -4.39 7.37 8.07
N MET A 80 -4.76 7.89 6.88
CA MET A 80 -4.15 9.10 6.34
C MET A 80 -4.35 10.29 7.29
N ASN A 81 -5.57 10.56 7.75
CA ASN A 81 -5.85 11.65 8.69
C ASN A 81 -5.09 11.52 10.00
N ASP A 82 -4.99 10.30 10.56
CA ASP A 82 -4.24 10.07 11.80
C ASP A 82 -2.76 10.42 11.63
N VAL A 83 -2.10 10.00 10.53
CA VAL A 83 -0.69 10.33 10.29
C VAL A 83 -0.49 11.80 9.91
N ALA A 84 -1.38 12.37 9.09
CA ALA A 84 -1.33 13.77 8.70
C ALA A 84 -1.48 14.72 9.91
N GLY A 85 -2.19 14.30 10.95
CA GLY A 85 -2.33 15.03 12.22
C GLY A 85 -1.12 14.95 13.15
N ARG A 86 -0.06 14.19 12.82
CA ARG A 86 1.15 14.07 13.66
C ARG A 86 2.23 15.10 13.31
N PRO A 87 3.26 15.27 14.17
CA PRO A 87 4.45 16.03 13.78
C PRO A 87 5.16 15.38 12.58
N ALA A 88 5.81 16.21 11.75
CA ALA A 88 6.62 15.74 10.62
C ALA A 88 8.05 15.39 11.06
N ASP A 89 8.17 14.56 12.11
CA ASP A 89 9.44 14.22 12.77
C ASP A 89 9.95 12.80 12.43
N GLY A 90 9.23 12.08 11.55
CA GLY A 90 9.56 10.73 11.11
C GLY A 90 9.20 9.60 12.07
N TYR A 91 8.70 9.90 13.28
CA TYR A 91 8.29 8.86 14.24
C TYR A 91 6.92 8.26 13.96
N THR A 92 6.16 8.81 13.01
CA THR A 92 4.93 8.18 12.50
C THR A 92 5.04 7.95 11.00
N LEU A 93 4.95 6.69 10.60
CA LEU A 93 4.91 6.26 9.20
C LEU A 93 3.50 5.81 8.84
N LEU A 94 3.12 6.05 7.59
CA LEU A 94 1.92 5.53 6.97
C LEU A 94 2.32 4.35 6.06
N THR A 95 1.67 3.21 6.24
CA THR A 95 1.65 2.16 5.22
C THR A 95 0.73 2.60 4.08
N MET A 96 1.31 2.89 2.93
CA MET A 96 0.58 3.22 1.71
C MET A 96 0.33 1.98 0.87
N SER A 97 -0.81 1.96 0.19
CA SER A 97 -1.18 0.92 -0.77
C SER A 97 -1.99 1.52 -1.92
N LEU A 98 -2.17 0.76 -3.01
CA LEU A 98 -2.84 1.20 -4.23
C LEU A 98 -4.18 1.92 -3.99
N PRO A 99 -5.10 1.46 -3.11
CA PRO A 99 -6.38 2.16 -2.88
C PRO A 99 -6.25 3.63 -2.46
N MET A 100 -5.13 4.06 -1.88
CA MET A 100 -4.92 5.49 -1.58
C MET A 100 -4.86 6.33 -2.85
N THR A 101 -4.30 5.82 -3.96
CA THR A 101 -4.12 6.60 -5.21
C THR A 101 -5.43 6.92 -5.92
N VAL A 102 -6.51 6.20 -5.61
CA VAL A 102 -7.87 6.50 -6.12
C VAL A 102 -8.67 7.42 -5.21
N THR A 103 -8.24 7.64 -3.96
CA THR A 103 -8.96 8.53 -3.04
C THR A 103 -9.15 9.95 -3.60
N PRO A 104 -8.20 10.56 -4.35
CA PRO A 104 -8.44 11.82 -5.03
C PRO A 104 -9.68 11.89 -5.93
N SER A 105 -9.98 10.77 -6.59
CA SER A 105 -11.01 10.68 -7.62
C SER A 105 -12.34 10.22 -7.04
N LEU A 106 -12.31 9.30 -6.08
CA LEU A 106 -13.51 8.75 -5.43
C LEU A 106 -14.01 9.63 -4.26
N LEU A 107 -13.12 10.38 -3.62
CA LEU A 107 -13.42 11.26 -2.49
C LEU A 107 -12.85 12.68 -2.75
N PRO A 108 -13.36 13.41 -3.74
CA PRO A 108 -12.82 14.73 -4.11
C PRO A 108 -12.93 15.79 -3.00
N LYS A 109 -13.75 15.54 -1.97
CA LYS A 109 -13.93 16.39 -0.79
C LYS A 109 -13.09 15.96 0.42
N ALA A 110 -12.29 14.90 0.31
CA ALA A 110 -11.39 14.51 1.39
C ALA A 110 -10.32 15.60 1.57
N GLU A 111 -10.13 16.04 2.81
CA GLU A 111 -9.12 17.06 3.15
C GLU A 111 -7.70 16.51 3.03
N VAL A 112 -7.50 15.26 3.45
CA VAL A 112 -6.21 14.57 3.35
C VAL A 112 -6.01 13.95 1.97
N ARG A 113 -4.79 14.11 1.46
CA ARG A 113 -4.39 13.80 0.09
C ARG A 113 -3.08 13.01 0.08
N PRO A 114 -3.03 11.82 -0.55
CA PRO A 114 -1.83 10.98 -0.57
C PRO A 114 -0.63 11.67 -1.26
N ASP A 115 -0.92 12.49 -2.28
CA ASP A 115 0.04 13.25 -3.08
C ASP A 115 0.51 14.57 -2.43
N VAL A 116 -0.26 15.12 -1.49
CA VAL A 116 0.02 16.43 -0.90
C VAL A 116 0.58 16.30 0.51
N ASP A 117 -0.04 15.46 1.35
CA ASP A 117 0.21 15.42 2.80
C ASP A 117 1.31 14.45 3.22
N PHE A 118 1.89 13.70 2.28
CA PHE A 118 2.89 12.68 2.56
C PHE A 118 4.13 12.79 1.69
N ASP A 119 5.28 12.47 2.29
CA ASP A 119 6.55 12.26 1.64
C ASP A 119 6.81 10.75 1.50
N PRO A 120 6.94 10.22 0.27
CA PRO A 120 7.29 8.81 0.04
C PRO A 120 8.63 8.47 0.69
N VAL A 121 8.72 7.29 1.31
CA VAL A 121 9.96 6.77 1.91
C VAL A 121 10.50 5.63 1.08
N ILE A 122 9.70 4.59 0.82
CA ILE A 122 10.14 3.40 0.06
C ILE A 122 8.97 2.56 -0.40
N LYS A 123 9.09 1.97 -1.61
CA LYS A 123 8.21 0.88 -2.05
C LYS A 123 8.74 -0.44 -1.49
N ILE A 124 7.93 -1.13 -0.70
CA ILE A 124 8.36 -2.35 -0.01
C ILE A 124 8.19 -3.56 -0.91
N SER A 125 6.98 -3.71 -1.47
CA SER A 125 6.63 -4.90 -2.25
C SER A 125 5.67 -4.57 -3.38
N LYS A 126 5.58 -5.52 -4.30
CA LYS A 126 4.54 -5.57 -5.32
C LYS A 126 3.98 -6.97 -5.44
N SER A 127 2.73 -7.09 -5.84
CA SER A 127 2.07 -8.36 -6.15
C SER A 127 1.19 -8.20 -7.40
N TYR A 128 0.83 -9.32 -8.01
CA TYR A 128 -0.07 -9.33 -9.16
C TYR A 128 -1.34 -10.10 -8.81
N THR A 129 -2.40 -9.84 -9.58
CA THR A 129 -3.67 -10.55 -9.42
C THR A 129 -3.81 -11.63 -10.47
N VAL A 130 -4.65 -12.61 -10.18
CA VAL A 130 -5.12 -13.61 -11.12
C VAL A 130 -6.59 -13.35 -11.42
N LEU A 131 -6.93 -13.41 -12.71
CA LEU A 131 -8.31 -13.49 -13.17
C LEU A 131 -8.79 -14.93 -13.00
N VAL A 132 -9.80 -15.12 -12.17
CA VAL A 132 -10.41 -16.42 -11.92
C VAL A 132 -11.89 -16.41 -12.30
N THR A 133 -12.39 -17.58 -12.71
CA THR A 133 -13.80 -17.84 -13.02
C THR A 133 -14.26 -19.13 -12.34
N THR A 134 -15.58 -19.30 -12.25
CA THR A 134 -16.18 -20.58 -11.89
C THR A 134 -16.01 -21.62 -13.01
N PRO A 135 -15.76 -22.92 -12.69
CA PRO A 135 -15.69 -23.99 -13.70
C PRO A 135 -17.01 -24.26 -14.43
N SER A 136 -18.16 -23.84 -13.87
CA SER A 136 -19.47 -23.98 -14.51
C SER A 136 -19.69 -23.01 -15.67
N LEU A 137 -18.87 -21.95 -15.76
CA LEU A 137 -18.87 -21.03 -16.89
C LEU A 137 -18.11 -21.69 -18.05
N PRO A 138 -18.70 -21.76 -19.27
CA PRO A 138 -18.10 -22.46 -20.41
C PRO A 138 -16.98 -21.63 -21.07
N VAL A 139 -15.98 -21.22 -20.30
CA VAL A 139 -14.82 -20.43 -20.75
C VAL A 139 -13.53 -21.09 -20.28
N GLY A 140 -12.60 -21.36 -21.20
CA GLY A 140 -11.31 -21.99 -20.90
C GLY A 140 -10.15 -20.99 -20.86
N SER A 141 -10.37 -19.79 -21.38
CA SER A 141 -9.35 -18.77 -21.59
C SER A 141 -9.89 -17.35 -21.35
N LEU A 142 -8.99 -16.37 -21.27
CA LEU A 142 -9.35 -14.95 -21.24
C LEU A 142 -10.15 -14.55 -22.50
N SER A 143 -9.76 -15.04 -23.67
CA SER A 143 -10.48 -14.75 -24.92
C SER A 143 -11.90 -15.29 -24.92
N ASP A 144 -12.13 -16.48 -24.35
CA ASP A 144 -13.47 -17.05 -24.22
C ASP A 144 -14.34 -16.19 -23.30
N LEU A 145 -13.77 -15.71 -22.18
CA LEU A 145 -14.49 -14.81 -21.27
C LEU A 145 -14.85 -13.49 -21.96
N VAL A 146 -13.93 -12.88 -22.70
CA VAL A 146 -14.20 -11.66 -23.47
C VAL A 146 -15.30 -11.90 -24.51
N ALA A 147 -15.23 -13.00 -25.26
CA ALA A 147 -16.26 -13.35 -26.24
C ALA A 147 -17.63 -13.54 -25.58
N LEU A 148 -17.67 -14.23 -24.44
CA LEU A 148 -18.90 -14.45 -23.68
C LEU A 148 -19.50 -13.12 -23.17
N LEU A 149 -18.67 -12.25 -22.60
CA LEU A 149 -19.12 -10.93 -22.12
C LEU A 149 -19.66 -10.06 -23.25
N LYS A 150 -19.02 -10.06 -24.43
CA LYS A 150 -19.52 -9.35 -25.62
C LYS A 150 -20.87 -9.89 -26.10
N SER A 151 -21.09 -11.20 -26.00
CA SER A 151 -22.37 -11.82 -26.38
C SER A 151 -23.51 -11.51 -25.41
N LYS A 152 -23.21 -11.08 -24.17
CA LYS A 152 -24.17 -10.86 -23.08
C LYS A 152 -23.86 -9.60 -22.27
N PRO A 153 -23.87 -8.41 -22.91
CA PRO A 153 -23.46 -7.16 -22.24
C PRO A 153 -24.33 -6.87 -21.00
N GLY A 154 -23.68 -6.66 -19.85
CA GLY A 154 -24.34 -6.32 -18.58
C GLY A 154 -25.11 -7.46 -17.92
N LYS A 155 -25.05 -8.69 -18.46
CA LYS A 155 -25.73 -9.85 -17.89
C LYS A 155 -24.84 -10.69 -16.98
N LEU A 156 -23.53 -10.52 -17.08
CA LEU A 156 -22.57 -11.19 -16.21
C LEU A 156 -22.04 -10.20 -15.19
N ASN A 157 -21.64 -10.76 -14.05
CA ASN A 157 -21.20 -10.03 -12.88
C ASN A 157 -19.74 -10.36 -12.58
N PHE A 158 -19.02 -9.38 -12.04
CA PHE A 158 -17.72 -9.62 -11.44
C PHE A 158 -17.69 -9.19 -9.99
N SER A 159 -16.98 -9.93 -9.15
CA SER A 159 -16.90 -9.64 -7.73
C SER A 159 -15.61 -8.93 -7.33
N SER A 160 -15.67 -8.25 -6.19
CA SER A 160 -14.52 -7.59 -5.56
C SER A 160 -14.66 -7.61 -4.04
N ALA A 161 -13.65 -7.09 -3.35
CA ALA A 161 -13.70 -6.83 -1.91
C ALA A 161 -14.20 -5.40 -1.58
N GLY A 162 -14.91 -4.75 -2.50
CA GLY A 162 -15.56 -3.45 -2.28
C GLY A 162 -15.12 -2.35 -3.24
N PHE A 163 -15.67 -1.15 -3.05
CA PHE A 163 -15.33 0.00 -3.87
C PHE A 163 -13.87 0.44 -3.66
N GLY A 164 -13.21 0.87 -4.74
CA GLY A 164 -11.80 1.33 -4.70
C GLY A 164 -10.74 0.26 -4.38
N THR A 165 -11.10 -1.01 -4.22
CA THR A 165 -10.10 -2.08 -4.02
C THR A 165 -9.37 -2.41 -5.32
N PRO A 166 -8.16 -3.00 -5.29
CA PRO A 166 -7.49 -3.43 -6.51
C PRO A 166 -8.35 -4.37 -7.35
N SER A 167 -9.10 -5.29 -6.72
CA SER A 167 -10.02 -6.22 -7.40
C SER A 167 -11.14 -5.52 -8.17
N HIS A 168 -11.68 -4.43 -7.63
CA HIS A 168 -12.69 -3.62 -8.32
C HIS A 168 -12.06 -2.83 -9.46
N LEU A 169 -10.99 -2.07 -9.17
CA LEU A 169 -10.35 -1.19 -10.14
C LEU A 169 -9.79 -1.96 -11.35
N ILE A 170 -9.17 -3.12 -11.13
CA ILE A 170 -8.66 -3.98 -12.21
C ILE A 170 -9.83 -4.59 -13.00
N GLY A 171 -10.93 -4.95 -12.34
CA GLY A 171 -12.13 -5.46 -13.02
C GLY A 171 -12.76 -4.43 -13.98
N GLU A 172 -12.85 -3.18 -13.55
CA GLU A 172 -13.33 -2.07 -14.39
C GLU A 172 -12.34 -1.74 -15.51
N MET A 173 -11.04 -1.70 -15.21
CA MET A 173 -10.01 -1.50 -16.23
C MET A 173 -10.03 -2.62 -17.29
N PHE A 174 -10.23 -3.87 -16.89
CA PHE A 174 -10.45 -4.99 -17.82
C PHE A 174 -11.67 -4.74 -18.70
N ALA A 175 -12.79 -4.32 -18.11
CA ALA A 175 -14.01 -4.04 -18.85
C ALA A 175 -13.80 -2.97 -19.94
N LEU A 176 -13.12 -1.88 -19.58
CA LEU A 176 -12.74 -0.80 -20.50
C LEU A 176 -11.83 -1.30 -21.63
N GLN A 177 -10.74 -1.98 -21.30
CA GLN A 177 -9.73 -2.40 -22.28
C GLN A 177 -10.23 -3.51 -23.21
N ALA A 178 -11.01 -4.46 -22.70
CA ALA A 178 -11.59 -5.53 -23.50
C ALA A 178 -12.82 -5.09 -24.32
N GLY A 179 -13.35 -3.88 -24.04
CA GLY A 179 -14.58 -3.37 -24.65
C GLY A 179 -15.78 -4.24 -24.30
N VAL A 180 -15.93 -4.56 -23.02
CA VAL A 180 -16.99 -5.43 -22.48
C VAL A 180 -17.75 -4.74 -21.37
N HIS A 181 -18.95 -5.25 -21.06
CA HIS A 181 -19.78 -4.71 -20.00
C HIS A 181 -20.19 -5.83 -19.03
N ALA A 182 -19.86 -5.64 -17.75
CA ALA A 182 -20.22 -6.52 -16.65
C ALA A 182 -20.68 -5.68 -15.46
N THR A 183 -21.54 -6.24 -14.61
CA THR A 183 -21.98 -5.55 -13.40
C THR A 183 -21.03 -5.85 -12.25
N HIS A 184 -20.51 -4.81 -11.60
CA HIS A 184 -19.73 -4.95 -10.38
C HIS A 184 -20.62 -5.36 -9.21
N VAL A 185 -20.21 -6.41 -8.48
CA VAL A 185 -20.85 -6.85 -7.25
C VAL A 185 -19.83 -6.72 -6.10
N PRO A 186 -19.95 -5.68 -5.25
CA PRO A 186 -19.04 -5.46 -4.14
C PRO A 186 -19.37 -6.36 -2.94
N TYR A 187 -18.35 -6.98 -2.36
CA TYR A 187 -18.46 -7.72 -1.08
C TYR A 187 -17.62 -7.04 -0.01
N GLN A 188 -17.94 -7.26 1.26
CA GLN A 188 -17.16 -6.73 2.38
C GLN A 188 -15.85 -7.51 2.59
N GLN A 189 -15.80 -8.77 2.16
CA GLN A 189 -14.64 -9.66 2.34
C GLN A 189 -14.41 -10.53 1.10
N PHE A 190 -13.13 -10.83 0.82
CA PHE A 190 -12.74 -11.73 -0.27
C PHE A 190 -13.37 -13.12 -0.16
N SER A 191 -13.48 -13.66 1.06
CA SER A 191 -14.08 -14.98 1.30
C SER A 191 -15.53 -15.07 0.79
N GLN A 192 -16.35 -14.04 1.04
CA GLN A 192 -17.73 -13.96 0.56
C GLN A 192 -17.78 -13.90 -0.97
N ALA A 193 -16.97 -13.01 -1.58
CA ALA A 193 -16.86 -12.89 -3.03
C ALA A 193 -16.43 -14.20 -3.71
N ILE A 194 -15.52 -14.95 -3.09
CA ILE A 194 -15.02 -16.24 -3.58
C ILE A 194 -16.09 -17.33 -3.45
N THR A 195 -16.84 -17.38 -2.34
CA THR A 195 -17.94 -18.34 -2.18
C THR A 195 -18.99 -18.15 -3.29
N ASP A 196 -19.40 -16.92 -3.54
CA ASP A 196 -20.38 -16.61 -4.59
C ASP A 196 -19.85 -16.89 -6.00
N LEU A 197 -18.54 -16.69 -6.21
CA LEU A 197 -17.87 -17.09 -7.44
C LEU A 197 -17.92 -18.61 -7.63
N ILE A 198 -17.55 -19.40 -6.62
CA ILE A 198 -17.61 -20.87 -6.69
C ILE A 198 -19.04 -21.33 -7.03
N SER A 199 -20.05 -20.73 -6.40
CA SER A 199 -21.46 -21.02 -6.65
C SER A 199 -21.98 -20.53 -8.01
N GLY A 200 -21.25 -19.64 -8.69
CA GLY A 200 -21.62 -19.08 -10.00
C GLY A 200 -22.60 -17.91 -9.95
N ASN A 201 -22.85 -17.34 -8.77
CA ASN A 201 -23.67 -16.12 -8.62
C ASN A 201 -23.00 -14.90 -9.29
N VAL A 202 -21.67 -14.90 -9.29
CA VAL A 202 -20.80 -13.99 -10.05
C VAL A 202 -19.91 -14.82 -10.96
N GLN A 203 -19.47 -14.26 -12.08
CA GLN A 203 -18.82 -15.04 -13.14
C GLN A 203 -17.30 -14.98 -13.08
N TYR A 204 -16.73 -13.83 -12.73
CA TYR A 204 -15.28 -13.71 -12.64
C TYR A 204 -14.85 -12.75 -11.54
N MET A 205 -13.57 -12.81 -11.19
CA MET A 205 -12.96 -12.00 -10.15
C MET A 205 -11.48 -11.79 -10.46
N PHE A 206 -11.00 -10.58 -10.19
CA PHE A 206 -9.56 -10.33 -10.04
C PHE A 206 -9.21 -10.39 -8.55
N VAL A 207 -8.24 -11.20 -8.18
CA VAL A 207 -7.85 -11.40 -6.77
C VAL A 207 -6.36 -11.73 -6.70
N THR A 208 -5.70 -11.42 -5.60
CA THR A 208 -4.33 -11.89 -5.36
C THR A 208 -4.28 -13.42 -5.37
N THR A 209 -3.12 -14.01 -5.61
CA THR A 209 -3.01 -15.47 -5.75
C THR A 209 -3.32 -16.23 -4.45
N LEU A 210 -2.91 -15.68 -3.31
CA LEU A 210 -2.96 -16.39 -2.02
C LEU A 210 -4.36 -16.92 -1.65
N PRO A 211 -5.46 -16.14 -1.74
CA PRO A 211 -6.79 -16.63 -1.35
C PRO A 211 -7.37 -17.72 -2.27
N VAL A 212 -6.82 -17.91 -3.47
CA VAL A 212 -7.42 -18.78 -4.51
C VAL A 212 -6.50 -19.89 -5.01
N ILE A 213 -5.23 -19.94 -4.60
CA ILE A 213 -4.27 -20.92 -5.11
C ILE A 213 -4.73 -22.37 -4.92
N ASP A 214 -5.20 -22.73 -3.72
CA ASP A 214 -5.70 -24.09 -3.43
C ASP A 214 -7.02 -24.38 -4.16
N LEU A 215 -7.84 -23.36 -4.38
CA LEU A 215 -9.11 -23.47 -5.11
C LEU A 215 -8.85 -23.69 -6.61
N ILE A 216 -7.80 -23.07 -7.16
CA ILE A 216 -7.31 -23.32 -8.51
C ILE A 216 -6.74 -24.74 -8.59
N ALA A 217 -5.88 -25.13 -7.65
CA ALA A 217 -5.24 -26.45 -7.63
C ALA A 217 -6.24 -27.61 -7.53
N THR A 218 -7.33 -27.42 -6.78
CA THR A 218 -8.41 -28.41 -6.63
C THR A 218 -9.49 -28.33 -7.72
N GLY A 219 -9.35 -27.40 -8.67
CA GLY A 219 -10.31 -27.22 -9.77
C GLY A 219 -11.66 -26.60 -9.35
N LYS A 220 -11.77 -26.08 -8.12
CA LYS A 220 -12.96 -25.34 -7.66
C LYS A 220 -13.09 -23.97 -8.31
N LEU A 221 -11.96 -23.39 -8.73
CA LEU A 221 -11.88 -22.20 -9.58
C LEU A 221 -10.98 -22.48 -10.76
N ARG A 222 -11.18 -21.76 -11.86
CA ARG A 222 -10.31 -21.78 -13.03
C ARG A 222 -9.60 -20.44 -13.16
N ALA A 223 -8.28 -20.45 -13.21
CA ALA A 223 -7.47 -19.27 -13.53
C ALA A 223 -7.38 -19.08 -15.05
N LEU A 224 -7.60 -17.85 -15.52
CA LEU A 224 -7.62 -17.51 -16.94
C LEU A 224 -6.38 -16.71 -17.38
N ALA A 225 -5.92 -15.78 -16.54
CA ALA A 225 -4.72 -14.99 -16.79
C ALA A 225 -4.19 -14.35 -15.50
N VAL A 226 -2.89 -14.05 -15.44
CA VAL A 226 -2.28 -13.22 -14.38
C VAL A 226 -1.99 -11.81 -14.90
N THR A 227 -2.23 -10.77 -14.08
CA THR A 227 -1.99 -9.35 -14.43
C THR A 227 -0.51 -8.94 -14.39
N ALA A 228 0.38 -9.91 -14.60
CA ALA A 228 1.83 -9.79 -14.49
C ALA A 228 2.49 -9.71 -15.88
N PRO A 229 3.67 -9.09 -16.00
CA PRO A 229 4.41 -9.06 -17.25
C PRO A 229 5.00 -10.44 -17.62
N THR A 230 5.21 -11.29 -16.62
CA THR A 230 5.72 -12.66 -16.76
C THR A 230 4.88 -13.60 -15.91
N ARG A 231 4.85 -14.89 -16.25
CA ARG A 231 4.16 -15.90 -15.45
C ARG A 231 4.69 -15.90 -14.01
N ILE A 232 3.81 -16.21 -13.08
CA ILE A 232 4.12 -16.26 -11.65
C ILE A 232 4.46 -17.71 -11.31
N ALA A 233 5.54 -17.95 -10.56
CA ALA A 233 6.01 -19.30 -10.24
C ALA A 233 4.91 -20.20 -9.61
N ALA A 234 4.08 -19.61 -8.73
CA ALA A 234 2.96 -20.30 -8.08
C ALA A 234 1.82 -20.72 -9.05
N LEU A 235 1.78 -20.15 -10.25
CA LEU A 235 0.76 -20.37 -11.28
C LEU A 235 1.44 -20.52 -12.66
N GLY A 236 2.47 -21.37 -12.76
CA GLY A 236 3.33 -21.47 -13.95
C GLY A 236 2.60 -21.84 -15.26
N ASP A 237 1.46 -22.52 -15.17
CA ASP A 237 0.65 -22.89 -16.33
C ASP A 237 -0.34 -21.81 -16.77
N VAL A 238 -0.61 -20.82 -15.91
CA VAL A 238 -1.55 -19.74 -16.19
C VAL A 238 -0.87 -18.67 -17.06
N PRO A 239 -1.46 -18.28 -18.20
CA PRO A 239 -0.85 -17.29 -19.07
C PRO A 239 -0.87 -15.89 -18.45
N THR A 240 0.00 -15.02 -18.94
CA THR A 240 -0.10 -13.58 -18.60
C THR A 240 -1.20 -12.90 -19.41
N VAL A 241 -1.65 -11.74 -18.95
CA VAL A 241 -2.53 -10.87 -19.75
C VAL A 241 -1.88 -10.42 -21.06
N ILE A 242 -0.54 -10.31 -21.11
CA ILE A 242 0.20 -10.03 -22.35
C ILE A 242 0.07 -11.21 -23.33
N GLU A 243 0.35 -12.43 -22.87
CA GLU A 243 0.22 -13.66 -23.67
C GLU A 243 -1.22 -13.88 -24.15
N ALA A 244 -2.20 -13.41 -23.36
CA ALA A 244 -3.62 -13.50 -23.64
C ALA A 244 -4.20 -12.31 -24.44
N GLY A 245 -3.37 -11.37 -24.89
CA GLY A 245 -3.77 -10.30 -25.82
C GLY A 245 -4.31 -9.01 -25.17
N LEU A 246 -4.14 -8.81 -23.86
CA LEU A 246 -4.47 -7.58 -23.13
C LEU A 246 -3.23 -7.03 -22.40
N PRO A 247 -2.20 -6.55 -23.11
CA PRO A 247 -0.94 -6.11 -22.49
C PRO A 247 -1.11 -4.89 -21.56
N ASP A 248 -2.09 -4.02 -21.82
CA ASP A 248 -2.36 -2.85 -21.00
C ASP A 248 -3.01 -3.21 -19.66
N LEU A 249 -3.38 -4.48 -19.44
CA LEU A 249 -3.94 -4.99 -18.18
C LEU A 249 -2.85 -5.41 -17.19
N VAL A 250 -1.57 -5.23 -17.54
CA VAL A 250 -0.48 -5.44 -16.59
C VAL A 250 -0.62 -4.42 -15.47
N THR A 251 -0.88 -4.91 -14.26
CA THR A 251 -1.12 -4.06 -13.10
C THR A 251 -0.66 -4.79 -11.86
N ALA A 252 0.26 -4.13 -11.15
CA ALA A 252 0.75 -4.58 -9.87
C ALA A 252 0.03 -3.83 -8.75
N ASP A 253 -0.41 -4.58 -7.74
CA ASP A 253 -0.66 -4.01 -6.42
C ASP A 253 0.69 -3.76 -5.73
N TRP A 254 0.73 -2.81 -4.80
CA TRP A 254 1.96 -2.47 -4.09
C TRP A 254 1.70 -1.96 -2.69
N ILE A 255 2.72 -2.14 -1.86
CA ILE A 255 2.78 -1.64 -0.49
C ILE A 255 4.08 -0.86 -0.32
N GLY A 256 4.02 0.28 0.35
CA GLY A 256 5.18 1.10 0.68
C GLY A 256 4.96 1.93 1.93
N PHE A 257 6.00 2.63 2.37
CA PHE A 257 5.91 3.56 3.49
C PHE A 257 6.04 5.00 3.02
N ALA A 258 5.30 5.88 3.67
CA ALA A 258 5.48 7.31 3.60
C ALA A 258 5.50 7.93 5.00
N ALA A 259 6.10 9.10 5.12
CA ALA A 259 6.05 9.94 6.31
C ALA A 259 5.18 11.17 6.02
N LYS A 260 4.79 11.91 7.05
CA LYS A 260 4.09 13.19 6.85
C LYS A 260 4.94 14.16 6.03
N ARG A 261 4.31 14.93 5.14
CA ARG A 261 4.95 16.00 4.37
C ARG A 261 5.72 16.95 5.27
N GLY A 262 6.95 17.25 4.86
CA GLY A 262 7.86 18.13 5.60
C GLY A 262 8.80 17.38 6.53
N THR A 263 8.75 16.04 6.55
CA THR A 263 9.75 15.24 7.27
C THR A 263 11.12 15.47 6.66
N ALA A 264 12.13 15.73 7.50
CA ALA A 264 13.49 16.04 7.08
C ALA A 264 14.06 15.00 6.12
N ALA A 265 14.81 15.45 5.11
CA ALA A 265 15.36 14.59 4.06
C ALA A 265 16.31 13.53 4.63
N GLU A 266 17.09 13.89 5.65
CA GLU A 266 18.04 13.02 6.35
C GLU A 266 17.31 11.87 7.06
N ILE A 267 16.17 12.15 7.70
CA ILE A 267 15.35 11.13 8.37
C ILE A 267 14.76 10.16 7.34
N LYS A 268 14.20 10.68 6.24
CA LYS A 268 13.67 9.83 5.15
C LYS A 268 14.77 8.98 4.51
N SER A 269 15.98 9.53 4.33
CA SER A 269 17.13 8.80 3.83
C SER A 269 17.56 7.68 4.77
N GLN A 270 17.60 7.95 6.07
CA GLN A 270 17.94 6.94 7.08
C GLN A 270 16.91 5.81 7.13
N LEU A 271 15.61 6.13 7.13
CA LEU A 271 14.52 5.16 7.04
C LEU A 271 14.63 4.32 5.76
N ASN A 272 14.74 4.97 4.59
CA ASN A 272 14.85 4.28 3.30
C ASN A 272 16.05 3.32 3.28
N LYS A 273 17.21 3.77 3.74
CA LYS A 273 18.42 2.94 3.79
C LYS A 273 18.25 1.73 4.71
N ALA A 274 17.69 1.93 5.89
CA ALA A 274 17.46 0.84 6.85
C ALA A 274 16.46 -0.19 6.29
N ILE A 275 15.37 0.26 5.67
CA ILE A 275 14.36 -0.64 5.09
C ILE A 275 14.95 -1.39 3.89
N ASN A 276 15.71 -0.73 3.00
CA ASN A 276 16.39 -1.42 1.90
C ASN A 276 17.30 -2.57 2.38
N LYS A 277 18.02 -2.40 3.50
CA LYS A 277 18.82 -3.49 4.10
C LYS A 277 17.96 -4.67 4.56
N VAL A 278 16.79 -4.40 5.13
CA VAL A 278 15.83 -5.44 5.53
C VAL A 278 15.33 -6.18 4.29
N LEU A 279 14.95 -5.45 3.23
CA LEU A 279 14.31 -6.05 2.07
C LEU A 279 15.20 -7.02 1.29
N VAL A 280 16.52 -6.93 1.38
CA VAL A 280 17.45 -7.86 0.71
C VAL A 280 17.71 -9.16 1.49
N GLU A 281 17.10 -9.33 2.67
CA GLU A 281 17.30 -10.52 3.47
C GLU A 281 16.53 -11.74 2.91
N PRO A 282 17.16 -12.92 2.83
CA PRO A 282 16.50 -14.12 2.31
C PRO A 282 15.20 -14.49 3.02
N LYS A 283 15.11 -14.28 4.35
CA LYS A 283 13.88 -14.55 5.11
C LYS A 283 12.73 -13.61 4.73
N ILE A 284 13.03 -12.39 4.29
CA ILE A 284 12.04 -11.40 3.88
C ILE A 284 11.49 -11.79 2.50
N HIS A 285 12.38 -12.15 1.56
CA HIS A 285 11.98 -12.70 0.27
C HIS A 285 11.07 -13.93 0.45
N ALA A 286 11.50 -14.91 1.25
CA ALA A 286 10.72 -16.11 1.50
C ALA A 286 9.37 -15.83 2.16
N SER A 287 9.26 -14.78 2.97
CA SER A 287 7.99 -14.39 3.59
C SER A 287 7.05 -13.67 2.62
N LEU A 288 7.59 -12.83 1.73
CA LEU A 288 6.84 -12.18 0.66
C LEU A 288 6.35 -13.20 -0.38
N ASP A 289 7.20 -14.16 -0.77
CA ASP A 289 6.85 -15.21 -1.72
C ASP A 289 5.66 -16.04 -1.24
N LYS A 290 5.61 -16.36 0.07
CA LYS A 290 4.48 -17.07 0.69
C LYS A 290 3.14 -16.36 0.53
N ILE A 291 3.14 -15.03 0.40
CA ILE A 291 1.93 -14.22 0.20
C ILE A 291 1.77 -13.75 -1.25
N GLY A 292 2.58 -14.26 -2.19
CA GLY A 292 2.53 -13.90 -3.60
C GLY A 292 3.01 -12.49 -3.91
N ALA A 293 3.83 -11.91 -3.02
CA ALA A 293 4.45 -10.60 -3.19
C ALA A 293 5.95 -10.75 -3.46
N VAL A 294 6.54 -9.72 -4.05
CA VAL A 294 7.98 -9.65 -4.36
C VAL A 294 8.54 -8.38 -3.74
N ALA A 295 9.73 -8.47 -3.13
CA ALA A 295 10.45 -7.31 -2.61
C ALA A 295 10.80 -6.34 -3.76
N VAL A 296 10.70 -5.03 -3.49
CA VAL A 296 11.03 -3.99 -4.48
C VAL A 296 12.18 -3.13 -3.99
N GLY A 297 12.00 -2.39 -2.89
CA GLY A 297 12.97 -1.45 -2.38
C GLY A 297 13.16 -0.22 -3.30
N GLY A 298 14.38 0.27 -3.39
CA GLY A 298 14.75 1.41 -4.22
C GLY A 298 14.69 2.75 -3.49
N THR A 299 14.61 3.83 -4.25
CA THR A 299 14.68 5.20 -3.74
C THR A 299 13.30 5.76 -3.41
N ALA A 300 13.26 6.76 -2.52
CA ALA A 300 12.06 7.54 -2.23
C ALA A 300 11.52 8.26 -3.49
N ALA A 301 12.42 8.70 -4.38
CA ALA A 301 12.06 9.41 -5.60
C ALA A 301 11.32 8.52 -6.60
N GLU A 302 11.85 7.31 -6.87
CA GLU A 302 11.18 6.33 -7.74
C GLU A 302 9.81 5.94 -7.19
N PHE A 303 9.69 5.78 -5.87
CA PHE A 303 8.40 5.50 -5.26
C PHE A 303 7.42 6.67 -5.40
N GLY A 304 7.89 7.91 -5.22
CA GLY A 304 7.07 9.10 -5.41
C GLY A 304 6.58 9.28 -6.85
N GLU A 305 7.44 9.05 -7.84
CA GLU A 305 7.05 9.06 -9.26
C GLU A 305 6.00 7.97 -9.56
N GLY A 306 6.17 6.78 -8.99
CA GLY A 306 5.19 5.69 -9.10
C GLY A 306 3.82 6.09 -8.52
N ILE A 307 3.78 6.73 -7.35
CA ILE A 307 2.51 7.20 -6.75
C ILE A 307 1.83 8.23 -7.65
N GLN A 308 2.57 9.19 -8.21
CA GLN A 308 2.00 10.21 -9.10
C GLN A 308 1.45 9.59 -10.39
N THR A 309 2.20 8.65 -10.97
CA THR A 309 1.78 7.89 -12.16
C THR A 309 0.48 7.13 -11.90
N ASP A 310 0.41 6.45 -10.76
CA ASP A 310 -0.78 5.69 -10.38
C ASP A 310 -1.99 6.58 -10.11
N ILE A 311 -1.82 7.73 -9.45
CA ILE A 311 -2.92 8.68 -9.23
C ILE A 311 -3.51 9.14 -10.57
N ALA A 312 -2.66 9.51 -11.53
CA ALA A 312 -3.11 9.93 -12.85
C ALA A 312 -3.78 8.78 -13.63
N HIS A 313 -3.17 7.60 -13.61
CA HIS A 313 -3.70 6.41 -14.27
C HIS A 313 -5.08 6.02 -13.72
N TRP A 314 -5.19 5.89 -12.40
CA TRP A 314 -6.44 5.47 -11.79
C TRP A 314 -7.52 6.55 -11.80
N ALA A 315 -7.16 7.84 -11.80
CA ALA A 315 -8.14 8.91 -12.05
C ALA A 315 -8.80 8.77 -13.42
N LYS A 316 -8.03 8.38 -14.45
CA LYS A 316 -8.58 8.09 -15.78
C LYS A 316 -9.51 6.88 -15.74
N VAL A 317 -9.11 5.77 -15.11
CA VAL A 317 -9.96 4.57 -15.00
C VAL A 317 -11.26 4.87 -14.25
N VAL A 318 -11.20 5.54 -13.09
CA VAL A 318 -12.37 5.93 -12.30
C VAL A 318 -13.34 6.76 -13.13
N LYS A 319 -12.83 7.72 -13.92
CA LYS A 319 -13.64 8.55 -14.80
C LYS A 319 -14.26 7.76 -15.95
N ASP A 320 -13.46 6.97 -16.66
CA ASP A 320 -13.88 6.27 -17.87
C ASP A 320 -14.88 5.13 -17.56
N ALA A 321 -14.73 4.46 -16.42
CA ALA A 321 -15.65 3.42 -15.94
C ALA A 321 -16.83 3.99 -15.11
N ASP A 322 -16.95 5.32 -14.98
CA ASP A 322 -17.97 5.99 -14.16
C ASP A 322 -18.10 5.45 -12.73
N ILE A 323 -16.96 5.14 -12.11
CA ILE A 323 -16.92 4.55 -10.77
C ILE A 323 -17.39 5.60 -9.75
N LYS A 324 -18.50 5.29 -9.06
CA LYS A 324 -19.08 6.12 -8.01
C LYS A 324 -19.23 5.33 -6.73
N LEU A 325 -19.04 6.01 -5.61
CA LEU A 325 -19.46 5.47 -4.32
C LEU A 325 -20.99 5.51 -4.24
N PRO A 326 -21.63 4.46 -3.70
CA PRO A 326 -23.07 4.42 -3.51
C PRO A 326 -23.56 5.47 -2.49
#